data_AF-G9KMH2-F1
#
_entry.id   AF-G9KMH2-F1
#
_cell.length_a   1.000
_cell.length_b   1.000
_cell.length_c   1.000
_cell.angle_alpha   90.00
_cell.angle_beta   90.00
_cell.angle_gamma   90.00
#
_symmetry.space_group_name_H-M   'P 1'
#
loop_
_entity.id
_entity.type
_entity.pdbx_description
1 polymer ?
#
loop_
_entity_poly.entity_id
_entity_poly.type
_entity_poly.pdbx_seq_one_letter_code
_entity_poly.pdbx_strand_id
1 'polypeptide(L)'
;DQSQRGSLFTLFLNNPLMAFLFVSGLSSMRRGLWEKCQEYLRKINRDIAQLLTHSRSIDQAFLQFFGDEFLRLLLTRFIFCSATMRMHKIFRETRNYPESYPQLPRDETVENPHLQKHILELASILDVRNVFLESTIDD
;
A
#
# COMPACT_ATOMS: atom_id res chain seq x y z
N ASP A 1 -19.21 -15.02 -14.00
CA ASP A 1 -18.65 -15.74 -12.85
C ASP A 1 -17.87 -14.78 -11.93
N GLN A 2 -18.57 -13.84 -11.27
CA GLN A 2 -17.94 -12.89 -10.33
C GLN A 2 -17.53 -13.57 -9.01
N SER A 3 -18.12 -14.73 -8.69
CA SER A 3 -17.80 -15.58 -7.54
C SER A 3 -16.37 -16.12 -7.51
N GLN A 4 -15.69 -16.18 -8.66
CA GLN A 4 -14.30 -16.64 -8.77
C GLN A 4 -13.27 -15.52 -8.55
N ARG A 5 -13.69 -14.24 -8.56
CA ARG A 5 -12.77 -13.10 -8.43
C ARG A 5 -12.69 -12.71 -6.95
N GLY A 6 -11.53 -12.96 -6.34
CA GLY A 6 -11.23 -12.53 -4.97
C GLY A 6 -11.42 -11.02 -4.78
N SER A 7 -11.47 -10.58 -3.51
CA SER A 7 -11.65 -9.16 -3.19
C SER A 7 -10.46 -8.30 -3.67
N LEU A 8 -10.68 -6.98 -3.78
CA LEU A 8 -9.60 -6.02 -4.05
C LEU A 8 -8.46 -6.15 -3.01
N PHE A 9 -8.82 -6.38 -1.75
CA PHE A 9 -7.86 -6.61 -0.68
C PHE A 9 -6.99 -7.84 -0.98
N THR A 10 -7.60 -8.96 -1.35
CA THR A 10 -6.86 -10.18 -1.75
C THR A 10 -5.97 -9.93 -2.97
N LEU A 11 -6.40 -9.09 -3.92
CA LEU A 11 -5.57 -8.70 -5.06
C LEU A 11 -4.32 -7.92 -4.62
N PHE A 12 -4.44 -6.98 -3.68
CA PHE A 12 -3.29 -6.29 -3.10
C PHE A 12 -2.34 -7.26 -2.39
N LEU A 13 -2.87 -8.19 -1.60
CA LEU A 13 -2.07 -9.18 -0.90
C LEU A 13 -1.35 -10.15 -1.85
N ASN A 14 -1.92 -10.46 -3.01
CA ASN A 14 -1.32 -11.36 -4.00
C ASN A 14 -0.35 -10.64 -4.97
N ASN A 15 -0.80 -9.51 -5.54
CA ASN A 15 -0.06 -8.73 -6.52
C ASN A 15 -0.35 -7.23 -6.34
N PRO A 16 0.39 -6.56 -5.45
CA PRO A 16 0.12 -5.17 -5.07
C PRO A 16 0.25 -4.18 -6.25
N LEU A 17 1.13 -4.44 -7.22
CA LEU A 17 1.25 -3.58 -8.40
C LEU A 17 0.02 -3.70 -9.30
N MET A 18 -0.47 -4.93 -9.57
CA MET A 18 -1.71 -5.10 -10.34
C MET A 18 -2.91 -4.47 -9.64
N ALA A 19 -3.00 -4.60 -8.31
CA ALA A 19 -4.05 -3.98 -7.53
C ALA A 19 -4.01 -2.44 -7.65
N PHE A 20 -2.81 -1.86 -7.56
CA PHE A 20 -2.57 -0.43 -7.72
C PHE A 20 -3.01 0.07 -9.09
N LEU A 21 -2.66 -0.65 -10.17
CA LEU A 21 -3.10 -0.31 -11.53
C LEU A 21 -4.61 -0.40 -11.67
N PHE A 22 -5.20 -1.47 -11.15
CA PHE A 22 -6.64 -1.70 -11.22
C PHE A 22 -7.43 -0.57 -10.55
N VAL A 23 -7.05 -0.16 -9.33
CA VAL A 23 -7.73 0.96 -8.67
C VAL A 23 -7.50 2.29 -9.37
N SER A 24 -6.33 2.45 -10.01
CA SER A 24 -5.98 3.64 -10.80
C SER A 24 -6.62 3.69 -12.19
N GLY A 25 -7.47 2.72 -12.54
CA GLY A 25 -8.16 2.67 -13.84
C GLY A 25 -7.30 2.18 -15.01
N LEU A 26 -6.14 1.57 -14.73
CA LEU A 26 -5.22 1.03 -15.74
C LEU A 26 -5.44 -0.48 -15.92
N SER A 27 -5.61 -0.91 -17.18
CA SER A 27 -5.85 -2.31 -17.53
C SER A 27 -4.60 -3.05 -18.04
N SER A 28 -3.58 -2.32 -18.48
CA SER A 28 -2.33 -2.90 -19.00
C SER A 28 -1.18 -1.90 -18.92
N MET A 29 0.05 -2.39 -19.09
CA MET A 29 1.25 -1.57 -19.05
C MET A 29 2.36 -2.14 -19.95
N ARG A 30 3.18 -1.26 -20.52
CA ARG A 30 4.42 -1.65 -21.22
C ARG A 30 5.40 -2.30 -20.25
N ARG A 31 6.11 -3.35 -20.71
CA ARG A 31 7.04 -4.14 -19.88
C ARG A 31 8.09 -3.30 -19.15
N GLY A 32 8.76 -2.37 -19.83
CA GLY A 32 9.79 -1.54 -19.19
C GLY A 32 9.24 -0.64 -18.08
N LEU A 33 8.03 -0.12 -18.23
CA LEU A 33 7.37 0.66 -17.18
C LEU A 33 6.95 -0.25 -16.02
N TRP A 34 6.52 -1.47 -16.32
CA TRP A 34 6.15 -2.47 -15.32
C TRP A 34 7.35 -2.83 -14.45
N GLU A 35 8.51 -3.13 -15.04
CA GLU A 35 9.75 -3.42 -14.32
C GLU A 35 10.18 -2.25 -13.43
N LYS A 36 10.09 -1.01 -13.95
CA LYS A 36 10.36 0.20 -13.18
C LYS A 36 9.44 0.33 -11.96
N CYS A 37 8.14 0.14 -12.15
CA CYS A 37 7.15 0.21 -11.06
C CYS A 37 7.34 -0.92 -10.05
N GLN A 38 7.68 -2.13 -10.51
CA GLN A 38 7.99 -3.24 -9.62
C GLN A 38 9.21 -2.94 -8.74
N GLU A 39 10.28 -2.40 -9.31
CA GLU A 39 11.45 -2.03 -8.51
C GLU A 39 11.14 -0.91 -7.52
N TYR A 40 10.38 0.10 -7.96
CA TYR A 40 9.92 1.16 -7.07
C TYR A 40 9.06 0.60 -5.92
N LEU A 41 8.14 -0.32 -6.21
CA LEU A 41 7.32 -0.96 -5.19
C LEU A 41 8.13 -1.84 -4.23
N ARG A 42 9.22 -2.47 -4.69
CA ARG A 42 10.17 -3.17 -3.78
C ARG A 42 10.82 -2.19 -2.81
N LYS A 43 11.18 -0.98 -3.26
CA LYS A 43 11.66 0.09 -2.37
C LYS A 43 10.59 0.45 -1.33
N ILE A 44 9.36 0.72 -1.75
CA ILE A 44 8.25 1.03 -0.83
C ILE A 44 8.08 -0.07 0.23
N ASN A 45 8.10 -1.34 -0.18
CA ASN A 45 7.95 -2.46 0.76
C ASN A 45 9.11 -2.55 1.76
N ARG A 46 10.34 -2.24 1.35
CA ARG A 46 11.50 -2.14 2.27
C ARG A 46 11.31 -0.99 3.26
N ASP A 47 10.84 0.16 2.79
CA ASP A 47 10.64 1.34 3.63
C ASP A 47 9.50 1.10 4.64
N ILE A 48 8.40 0.45 4.23
CA ILE A 48 7.33 -0.03 5.13
C ILE A 48 7.89 -0.99 6.18
N ALA A 49 8.71 -1.97 5.76
CA ALA A 49 9.32 -2.91 6.69
C ALA A 49 10.21 -2.20 7.73
N GLN A 50 10.91 -1.13 7.34
CA GLN A 50 11.69 -0.30 8.26
C GLN A 50 10.80 0.47 9.22
N LEU A 51 9.73 1.13 8.74
CA LEU A 51 8.75 1.81 9.60
C LEU A 51 8.21 0.87 10.68
N LEU A 52 7.84 -0.35 10.27
CA LEU A 52 7.27 -1.36 11.17
C LEU A 52 8.27 -1.87 12.23
N THR A 53 9.56 -1.93 11.90
CA THR A 53 10.59 -2.48 12.81
C THR A 53 11.26 -1.43 13.70
N HIS A 54 11.15 -0.13 13.36
CA HIS A 54 11.75 0.96 14.15
C HIS A 54 10.76 1.68 15.06
N SER A 55 9.46 1.58 14.79
CA SER A 55 8.43 2.18 15.64
C SER A 55 8.40 1.51 17.02
N ARG A 56 8.34 2.33 18.07
CA ARG A 56 8.21 1.86 19.46
C ARG A 56 6.75 1.71 19.89
N SER A 57 5.81 2.22 19.11
CA SER A 57 4.36 2.17 19.40
C SER A 57 3.68 0.95 18.75
N ILE A 58 4.38 0.24 17.87
CA ILE A 58 3.91 -1.00 17.26
C ILE A 58 3.96 -2.15 18.27
N ASP A 59 2.86 -2.90 18.33
CA ASP A 59 2.74 -4.08 19.17
C ASP A 59 3.76 -5.16 18.79
N GLN A 60 4.37 -5.79 19.79
CA GLN A 60 5.37 -6.83 19.62
C GLN A 60 4.86 -8.03 18.79
N ALA A 61 3.55 -8.29 18.78
CA ALA A 61 2.96 -9.32 17.93
C ALA A 61 3.27 -9.11 16.44
N PHE A 62 3.31 -7.86 15.97
CA PHE A 62 3.70 -7.57 14.59
C PHE A 62 5.18 -7.88 14.35
N LEU A 63 6.06 -7.58 15.29
CA LEU A 63 7.50 -7.88 15.18
C LEU A 63 7.77 -9.38 15.14
N GLN A 64 6.97 -10.20 15.83
CA GLN A 64 7.05 -11.65 15.75
C GLN A 64 6.74 -12.16 14.34
N PHE A 65 5.76 -11.58 13.65
CA PHE A 65 5.46 -11.91 12.25
C PHE A 65 6.61 -11.60 11.29
N PHE A 66 7.48 -10.65 11.62
CA PHE A 66 8.67 -10.36 10.80
C PHE A 66 9.72 -11.48 10.81
N GLY A 67 9.65 -12.41 11.76
CA GLY A 67 10.47 -13.61 11.77
C GLY A 67 10.10 -14.61 10.66
N ASP A 68 8.87 -14.53 10.14
CA ASP A 68 8.40 -15.35 9.02
C ASP A 68 8.35 -14.52 7.72
N GLU A 69 8.94 -15.05 6.65
CA GLU A 69 9.06 -14.32 5.38
C GLU A 69 7.69 -14.05 4.73
N PHE A 70 6.77 -15.01 4.80
CA PHE A 70 5.46 -14.90 4.21
C PHE A 70 4.57 -13.92 4.98
N LEU A 71 4.56 -13.99 6.31
CA LEU A 71 3.81 -13.05 7.15
C LEU A 71 4.35 -11.62 7.02
N ARG A 72 5.68 -11.45 6.99
CA ARG A 72 6.32 -10.16 6.68
C ARG A 72 5.89 -9.60 5.33
N LEU A 73 5.84 -10.46 4.31
CA LEU A 73 5.37 -10.10 2.98
C LEU A 73 3.90 -9.65 3.00
N LEU A 74 3.03 -10.41 3.68
CA LEU A 74 1.62 -10.05 3.81
C LEU A 74 1.42 -8.73 4.55
N LEU A 75 2.19 -8.49 5.62
CA LEU A 75 2.07 -7.29 6.43
C LEU A 75 2.51 -6.04 5.66
N THR A 76 3.63 -6.10 4.94
CA THR A 76 4.07 -4.98 4.08
C THR A 76 3.05 -4.68 2.98
N ARG A 77 2.47 -5.71 2.35
CA ARG A 77 1.41 -5.55 1.34
C ARG A 77 0.11 -5.01 1.94
N PHE A 78 -0.24 -5.40 3.17
CA PHE A 78 -1.38 -4.87 3.90
C PHE A 78 -1.24 -3.37 4.14
N ILE A 79 -0.08 -2.91 4.63
CA ILE A 79 0.17 -1.46 4.83
C ILE A 79 0.05 -0.71 3.52
N PHE A 80 0.70 -1.21 2.46
CA PHE A 80 0.63 -0.59 1.13
C PHE A 80 -0.81 -0.51 0.61
N CYS A 81 -1.61 -1.58 0.80
CA CYS A 81 -3.03 -1.61 0.46
C CYS A 81 -3.80 -0.53 1.23
N SER A 82 -3.70 -0.53 2.56
CA SER A 82 -4.44 0.40 3.42
C SER A 82 -4.11 1.86 3.09
N ALA A 83 -2.82 2.18 2.94
CA ALA A 83 -2.37 3.51 2.57
C ALA A 83 -2.87 3.93 1.17
N THR A 84 -2.76 3.04 0.18
CA THR A 84 -3.26 3.30 -1.18
C THR A 84 -4.76 3.58 -1.16
N MET A 85 -5.54 2.79 -0.42
CA MET A 85 -6.99 2.99 -0.34
C MET A 85 -7.34 4.30 0.35
N ARG A 86 -6.70 4.65 1.47
CA ARG A 86 -6.90 5.93 2.18
C ARG A 86 -6.62 7.16 1.31
N MET A 87 -5.64 7.06 0.41
CA MET A 87 -5.25 8.17 -0.47
C MET A 87 -6.10 8.26 -1.74
N HIS A 88 -6.83 7.22 -2.13
CA HIS A 88 -7.52 7.21 -3.42
C HIS A 88 -8.90 7.88 -3.33
N LYS A 89 -9.21 8.80 -4.25
CA LYS A 89 -10.41 9.68 -4.19
C LYS A 89 -11.76 8.95 -4.15
N ILE A 90 -11.80 7.69 -4.59
CA ILE A 90 -13.02 6.87 -4.63
C ILE A 90 -13.32 6.17 -3.30
N PHE A 91 -12.30 5.89 -2.48
CA PHE A 91 -12.48 5.22 -1.20
C PHE A 91 -12.54 6.30 -0.11
N ARG A 92 -13.74 6.79 0.19
CA ARG A 92 -13.93 7.90 1.16
C ARG A 92 -14.37 7.45 2.55
N GLU A 93 -15.03 6.31 2.62
CA GLU A 93 -15.59 5.81 3.88
C GLU A 93 -14.58 4.87 4.55
N THR A 94 -14.42 5.00 5.87
CA THR A 94 -13.48 4.21 6.67
C THR A 94 -13.68 2.70 6.53
N ARG A 95 -14.95 2.27 6.34
CA ARG A 95 -15.31 0.85 6.09
C ARG A 95 -14.68 0.25 4.84
N ASN A 96 -14.14 1.08 3.94
CA ASN A 96 -13.45 0.60 2.75
C ASN A 96 -11.99 0.22 3.03
N TYR A 97 -11.42 0.64 4.16
CA TYR A 97 -10.01 0.42 4.45
C TYR A 97 -9.81 -0.93 5.14
N PRO A 98 -8.77 -1.70 4.78
CA PRO A 98 -8.41 -2.88 5.54
C PRO A 98 -7.93 -2.46 6.93
N GLU A 99 -8.37 -3.20 7.95
CA GLU A 99 -8.03 -2.99 9.36
C GLU A 99 -7.30 -4.21 9.93
N SER A 100 -6.55 -4.01 11.01
CA SER A 100 -5.80 -5.05 11.71
C SER A 100 -6.16 -5.11 13.19
N TYR A 101 -5.93 -6.26 13.80
CA TYR A 101 -5.91 -6.41 15.26
C TYR A 101 -4.61 -7.12 15.69
N PRO A 102 -3.81 -6.55 16.61
CA PRO A 102 -3.99 -5.23 17.22
C PRO A 102 -3.95 -4.09 16.19
N GLN A 103 -4.48 -2.92 16.57
CA GLN A 103 -4.50 -1.76 15.67
C GLN A 103 -3.08 -1.22 15.49
N LEU A 104 -2.74 -0.87 14.25
CA LEU A 104 -1.45 -0.24 13.95
C LEU A 104 -1.51 1.27 14.24
N PRO A 105 -0.42 1.88 14.72
CA PRO A 105 -0.33 3.34 14.89
C PRO A 105 -0.39 4.00 13.51
N ARG A 106 -1.53 4.60 13.17
CA ARG A 106 -1.81 5.04 11.79
C ARG A 106 -0.82 6.08 11.28
N ASP A 107 -0.54 7.10 12.08
CA ASP A 107 0.36 8.21 11.73
C ASP A 107 1.80 7.73 11.46
N GLU A 108 2.21 6.64 12.10
CA GLU A 108 3.53 6.03 11.91
C GLU A 108 3.55 4.98 10.79
N THR A 109 2.38 4.54 10.31
CA THR A 109 2.23 3.44 9.35
C THR A 109 1.45 3.84 8.10
N VAL A 110 0.14 3.57 8.04
CA VAL A 110 -0.71 3.72 6.85
C VAL A 110 -0.98 5.18 6.46
N GLU A 111 -0.81 6.12 7.41
CA GLU A 111 -0.95 7.56 7.22
C GLU A 111 0.42 8.28 7.26
N ASN A 112 1.52 7.53 7.27
CA ASN A 112 2.86 8.09 7.30
C ASN A 112 3.14 8.98 6.07
N PRO A 113 3.55 10.25 6.25
CA PRO A 113 3.78 11.17 5.12
C PRO A 113 4.82 10.70 4.10
N HIS A 114 5.86 9.95 4.52
CA HIS A 114 6.84 9.40 3.60
C HIS A 114 6.24 8.29 2.73
N LEU A 115 5.40 7.42 3.32
CA LEU A 115 4.67 6.41 2.56
C LEU A 115 3.69 7.06 1.57
N GLN A 116 3.01 8.12 1.97
CA GLN A 116 2.12 8.87 1.08
C GLN A 116 2.88 9.48 -0.11
N LYS A 117 4.05 10.09 0.13
CA LYS A 117 4.93 10.60 -0.92
C LYS A 117 5.35 9.49 -1.89
N HIS A 118 5.65 8.29 -1.40
CA HIS A 118 5.96 7.13 -2.23
C HIS A 118 4.79 6.68 -3.11
N ILE A 119 3.57 6.63 -2.56
CA ILE A 119 2.37 6.28 -3.32
C ILE A 119 2.13 7.30 -4.44
N LEU A 120 2.26 8.58 -4.12
CA LEU A 120 2.12 9.68 -5.08
C LEU A 120 3.20 9.65 -6.17
N GLU A 121 4.44 9.29 -5.83
CA GLU A 121 5.52 9.12 -6.82
C GLU A 121 5.26 7.91 -7.73
N LEU A 122 4.80 6.78 -7.18
CA LEU A 122 4.39 5.63 -7.99
C LEU A 122 3.25 6.00 -8.94
N ALA A 123 2.27 6.78 -8.47
CA ALA A 123 1.20 7.31 -9.30
C ALA A 123 1.71 8.27 -10.39
N SER A 124 2.71 9.11 -10.08
CA SER A 124 3.37 9.98 -11.06
C SER A 124 4.09 9.20 -12.15
N ILE A 125 4.81 8.12 -11.81
CA ILE A 125 5.47 7.23 -12.80
C ILE A 125 4.44 6.67 -13.80
N LEU A 126 3.20 6.49 -13.35
CA LEU A 126 2.09 5.92 -14.10
C LEU A 126 1.15 6.96 -14.74
N ASP A 127 1.43 8.26 -14.55
CA ASP A 127 0.58 9.36 -15.02
C ASP A 127 -0.88 9.28 -14.53
N VAL A 128 -1.09 8.81 -13.30
CA VAL A 128 -2.40 8.65 -12.65
C VAL A 128 -2.49 9.39 -11.31
N ARG A 129 -1.57 10.33 -11.05
CA ARG A 129 -1.53 11.08 -9.78
C ARG A 129 -2.86 11.76 -9.45
N ASN A 130 -3.61 12.20 -10.47
CA ASN A 130 -4.89 12.89 -10.35
C ASN A 130 -6.00 12.07 -9.67
N VAL A 131 -5.90 10.75 -9.54
CA VAL A 131 -6.89 9.92 -8.82
C VAL A 131 -6.64 9.84 -7.32
N PHE A 132 -5.48 10.32 -6.86
CA PHE A 132 -5.08 10.34 -5.46
C PHE A 132 -5.26 11.73 -4.84
N LEU A 133 -5.49 11.76 -3.53
CA LEU A 133 -5.49 12.95 -2.69
C LEU A 133 -4.04 13.46 -2.55
N GLU A 134 -3.84 14.77 -2.68
CA GLU A 134 -2.55 15.39 -2.40
C GLU A 134 -2.44 15.65 -0.90
N SER A 135 -1.31 15.29 -0.30
CA SER A 135 -1.04 15.59 1.10
C SER A 135 -0.92 17.12 1.24
N THR A 136 -1.78 17.75 2.04
CA THR A 136 -1.79 19.19 2.32
C THR A 136 -0.66 19.64 3.25
N ILE A 137 0.51 18.99 3.21
CA ILE A 137 1.63 19.25 4.14
C ILE A 137 2.73 20.07 3.45
N ASP A 138 2.33 20.98 2.57
CA ASP A 138 3.17 22.06 2.07
C ASP A 138 2.36 23.37 2.25
N ASP A 139 2.25 23.81 3.51
CA ASP A 139 2.06 25.21 3.95
C ASP A 139 2.74 25.39 5.31
#